data_AF-W2Z7I7-F1
#
_entry.id   AF-W2Z7I7-F1
#
_cell.length_a   1.000
_cell.length_b   1.000
_cell.length_c   1.000
_cell.angle_alpha   90.00
_cell.angle_beta   90.00
_cell.angle_gamma   90.00
#
_symmetry.space_group_name_H-M   'P 1'
#
loop_
_entity.id
_entity.type
_entity.pdbx_description
1 polymer ?
#
loop_
_entity_poly.entity_id
_entity_poly.type
_entity_poly.pdbx_seq_one_letter_code
_entity_poly.pdbx_strand_id
1 'polypeptide(L)'
;MLLVDKRQSLPPQVSASRKRKIVLSDDCREKRARCSWTELEYEMVLEEATLLREELELLLFVAVDLCRDLCCDDAPARNFSTTLEQIGERMTSPEPLTVPQIREMCQQMLTMMQYLCRVHYNHFALVDMQDQLRECRNRFMLFICKNASMIGL
;
A
#
# COMPACT_ATOMS: atom_id res chain seq x y z
N MET A 1 67.51 62.08 13.79
CA MET A 1 66.30 61.29 13.50
C MET A 1 66.25 60.16 14.53
N LEU A 2 65.55 60.33 15.67
CA LEU A 2 64.11 60.07 15.94
C LEU A 2 63.71 58.57 16.05
N LEU A 3 63.83 58.06 17.28
CA LEU A 3 62.88 57.30 18.13
C LEU A 3 61.89 56.24 17.57
N VAL A 4 62.06 54.98 18.03
CA VAL A 4 61.20 54.17 18.95
C VAL A 4 59.79 53.64 18.55
N ASP A 5 59.65 52.30 18.76
CA ASP A 5 58.53 51.43 19.24
C ASP A 5 57.32 50.92 18.39
N LYS A 6 57.15 49.58 18.49
CA LYS A 6 55.95 48.73 18.77
C LYS A 6 54.55 49.10 18.23
N ARG A 7 53.90 48.15 17.52
CA ARG A 7 52.85 47.19 18.03
C ARG A 7 52.05 46.51 16.89
N GLN A 8 51.79 45.21 17.10
CA GLN A 8 50.59 44.39 16.78
C GLN A 8 49.52 44.91 15.80
N SER A 9 49.12 44.08 14.82
CA SER A 9 47.81 43.36 14.80
C SER A 9 47.52 42.65 13.46
N LEU A 10 46.81 41.53 13.58
CA LEU A 10 46.35 40.54 12.58
C LEU A 10 45.16 41.06 11.71
N PRO A 11 44.68 40.29 10.71
CA PRO A 11 44.40 40.72 9.32
C PRO A 11 43.00 41.34 9.09
N PRO A 12 42.75 41.89 7.88
CA PRO A 12 41.44 42.38 7.47
C PRO A 12 40.39 41.25 7.32
N GLN A 13 39.17 41.55 7.77
CA GLN A 13 37.94 40.79 7.56
C GLN A 13 37.61 40.62 6.06
N VAL A 14 37.24 39.41 5.59
CA VAL A 14 36.19 39.24 4.56
C VAL A 14 35.49 37.88 4.70
N SER A 15 34.16 37.94 4.89
CA SER A 15 33.11 36.97 4.53
C SER A 15 33.32 35.46 4.67
N ALA A 16 32.53 34.80 5.56
CA ALA A 16 32.14 33.41 5.34
C ALA A 16 30.76 33.09 5.96
N SER A 17 29.75 33.10 5.09
CA SER A 17 28.61 32.16 5.06
C SER A 17 27.83 31.91 6.35
N ARG A 18 26.85 32.79 6.61
CA ARG A 18 25.68 32.51 7.46
C ARG A 18 24.90 31.32 6.86
N LYS A 19 25.09 30.10 7.40
CA LYS A 19 24.27 28.92 7.04
C LYS A 19 22.80 29.23 7.35
N ARG A 20 22.03 29.58 6.32
CA ARG A 20 20.56 29.62 6.40
C ARG A 20 20.10 28.18 6.61
N LYS A 21 19.50 27.90 7.77
CA LYS A 21 18.78 26.67 8.05
C LYS A 21 17.55 26.66 7.13
N ILE A 22 17.64 25.95 6.01
CA ILE A 22 16.50 25.72 5.13
C ILE A 22 15.57 24.80 5.91
N VAL A 23 14.52 25.37 6.49
CA VAL A 23 13.38 24.61 7.00
C VAL A 23 12.64 24.13 5.75
N LEU A 24 12.87 22.88 5.36
CA LEU A 24 12.11 22.25 4.30
C LEU A 24 10.69 22.04 4.81
N SER A 25 9.72 22.64 4.12
CA SER A 25 8.29 22.42 4.33
C SER A 25 7.97 20.92 4.16
N ASP A 26 6.99 20.42 4.92
CA ASP A 26 6.62 18.99 4.95
C ASP A 26 6.30 18.41 3.56
N ASP A 27 5.81 19.24 2.62
CA ASP A 27 5.56 18.85 1.21
C ASP A 27 6.80 18.29 0.49
N CYS A 28 8.01 18.73 0.87
CA CYS A 28 9.25 18.23 0.27
C CYS A 28 9.69 16.89 0.88
N ARG A 29 9.19 16.52 2.05
CA ARG A 29 9.41 15.20 2.66
C ARG A 29 8.48 14.17 2.06
N GLU A 30 7.21 14.51 1.80
CA GLU A 30 6.29 13.63 1.09
C GLU A 30 6.79 13.29 -0.32
N LYS A 31 7.34 14.28 -1.05
CA LYS A 31 7.98 14.02 -2.36
C LYS A 31 9.18 13.07 -2.30
N ARG A 32 9.86 12.95 -1.15
CA ARG A 32 11.02 12.07 -1.00
C ARG A 32 10.64 10.64 -0.59
N ALA A 33 9.44 10.44 -0.04
CA ALA A 33 8.86 9.10 0.14
C ALA A 33 8.28 8.54 -1.18
N ARG A 34 7.91 9.42 -2.13
CA ARG A 34 7.55 9.07 -3.53
C ARG A 34 8.75 8.68 -4.41
N CYS A 35 9.96 8.55 -3.88
CA CYS A 35 11.19 8.44 -4.69
C CYS A 35 11.46 7.08 -5.37
N SER A 36 10.50 6.15 -5.48
CA SER A 36 10.71 4.89 -6.24
C SER A 36 9.65 4.56 -7.28
N TRP A 37 8.47 5.17 -7.24
CA TRP A 37 7.38 4.85 -8.18
C TRP A 37 7.10 6.06 -9.05
N THR A 38 6.95 5.83 -10.35
CA THR A 38 6.34 6.81 -11.26
C THR A 38 4.85 6.92 -10.98
N GLU A 39 4.25 8.06 -11.34
CA GLU A 39 2.81 8.28 -11.22
C GLU A 39 2.01 7.22 -12.01
N LEU A 40 2.48 6.85 -13.20
CA LEU A 40 1.87 5.79 -13.99
C LEU A 40 1.92 4.42 -13.30
N GLU A 41 3.07 4.02 -12.74
CA GLU A 41 3.19 2.75 -12.01
C GLU A 41 2.24 2.71 -10.80
N TYR A 42 2.12 3.82 -10.08
CA TYR A 42 1.19 3.96 -8.97
C TYR A 42 -0.27 3.74 -9.40
N GLU A 43 -0.73 4.46 -10.43
CA GLU A 43 -2.09 4.34 -10.94
C GLU A 43 -2.38 2.91 -11.43
N MET A 44 -1.45 2.31 -12.18
CA MET A 44 -1.59 0.93 -12.66
C MET A 44 -1.70 -0.08 -11.52
N VAL A 45 -0.91 0.09 -10.46
CA VAL A 45 -0.96 -0.78 -9.28
C VAL A 45 -2.31 -0.64 -8.57
N LEU A 46 -2.83 0.58 -8.43
CA LEU A 46 -4.13 0.81 -7.79
C LEU A 46 -5.29 0.27 -8.64
N GLU A 47 -5.25 0.44 -9.96
CA GLU A 47 -6.24 -0.12 -10.88
C GLU A 47 -6.28 -1.65 -10.77
N GLU A 48 -5.12 -2.31 -10.87
CA GLU A 48 -5.01 -3.77 -10.77
C GLU A 48 -5.46 -4.28 -9.39
N ALA A 49 -5.08 -3.58 -8.31
CA ALA A 49 -5.52 -3.90 -6.95
C ALA A 49 -7.05 -3.73 -6.76
N THR A 50 -7.64 -2.72 -7.40
CA THR A 50 -9.09 -2.45 -7.35
C THR A 50 -9.87 -3.58 -8.01
N LEU A 51 -9.44 -4.04 -9.19
CA LEU A 51 -10.06 -5.18 -9.87
C LEU A 51 -9.98 -6.45 -9.04
N LEU A 52 -8.82 -6.72 -8.43
CA LEU A 52 -8.63 -7.87 -7.55
C LEU A 52 -9.49 -7.80 -6.29
N ARG A 53 -9.70 -6.58 -5.74
CA ARG A 53 -10.60 -6.33 -4.61
C ARG A 53 -12.04 -6.69 -4.99
N GLU A 54 -12.51 -6.22 -6.13
CA GLU A 54 -13.87 -6.50 -6.62
C GLU A 54 -14.11 -8.00 -6.88
N GLU A 55 -13.17 -8.69 -7.52
CA GLU A 55 -13.27 -10.14 -7.72
C GLU A 55 -13.34 -10.88 -6.37
N LEU A 56 -12.52 -10.48 -5.41
CA LEU A 56 -12.50 -11.06 -4.07
C LEU A 56 -13.79 -10.77 -3.29
N GLU A 57 -14.40 -9.60 -3.49
CA GLU A 57 -15.71 -9.23 -2.93
C GLU A 57 -16.81 -10.20 -3.37
N LEU A 58 -16.87 -10.47 -4.68
CA LEU A 58 -17.84 -11.40 -5.25
C LEU A 58 -17.66 -12.81 -4.68
N LEU A 59 -16.43 -13.28 -4.54
CA LEU A 59 -16.14 -14.58 -3.92
C LEU A 59 -16.57 -14.61 -2.44
N LEU A 60 -16.36 -13.53 -1.68
CA LEU A 60 -16.80 -13.44 -0.29
C LEU A 60 -18.34 -13.45 -0.18
N PHE A 61 -19.07 -12.78 -1.06
CA PHE A 61 -20.54 -12.83 -1.06
C PHE A 61 -21.04 -14.26 -1.28
N VAL A 62 -20.50 -14.95 -2.29
CA VAL A 62 -20.86 -16.36 -2.53
C VAL A 62 -20.50 -17.23 -1.34
N ALA A 63 -19.34 -17.02 -0.70
CA ALA A 63 -18.96 -17.77 0.49
C ALA A 63 -19.93 -17.57 1.66
N VAL A 64 -20.42 -16.33 1.88
CA VAL A 64 -21.43 -16.03 2.90
C VAL A 64 -22.75 -16.76 2.61
N ASP A 65 -23.22 -16.73 1.36
CA ASP A 65 -24.47 -17.40 0.99
C ASP A 65 -24.33 -18.93 1.11
N LEU A 66 -23.22 -19.50 0.66
CA LEU A 66 -22.92 -20.92 0.86
C LEU A 66 -22.85 -21.30 2.35
N CYS A 67 -22.28 -20.45 3.21
CA CYS A 67 -22.29 -20.73 4.65
C CYS A 67 -23.70 -20.82 5.22
N ARG A 68 -24.61 -19.96 4.76
CA ARG A 68 -26.01 -19.98 5.19
C ARG A 68 -26.71 -21.25 4.73
N ASP A 69 -26.52 -21.62 3.47
CA ASP A 69 -27.12 -22.82 2.88
C ASP A 69 -26.58 -24.11 3.53
N LEU A 70 -25.28 -24.14 3.84
CA LEU A 70 -24.61 -25.28 4.46
C LEU A 70 -24.68 -25.28 6.00
N CYS A 71 -25.33 -24.28 6.59
CA CYS A 71 -25.45 -24.09 8.05
C CYS A 71 -24.08 -24.07 8.78
N CYS A 72 -23.06 -23.44 8.20
CA CYS A 72 -21.76 -23.22 8.84
C CYS A 72 -21.53 -21.75 9.22
N ASP A 73 -20.50 -21.49 10.02
CA ASP A 73 -20.19 -20.13 10.50
C ASP A 73 -19.78 -19.20 9.34
N ASP A 74 -20.54 -18.12 9.14
CA ASP A 74 -20.31 -17.09 8.14
C ASP A 74 -19.68 -15.81 8.72
N ALA A 75 -19.45 -15.75 10.04
CA ALA A 75 -18.90 -14.57 10.70
C ALA A 75 -17.54 -14.13 10.14
N PRO A 76 -16.57 -15.03 9.86
CA PRO A 76 -15.29 -14.62 9.27
C PRO A 76 -15.46 -14.01 7.88
N ALA A 77 -16.27 -14.63 7.01
CA ALA A 77 -16.52 -14.14 5.67
C ALA A 77 -17.19 -12.75 5.68
N ARG A 78 -18.19 -12.53 6.55
CA ARG A 78 -18.81 -11.20 6.73
C ARG A 78 -17.83 -10.15 7.23
N ASN A 79 -16.99 -10.47 8.22
CA ASN A 79 -15.98 -9.55 8.72
C ASN A 79 -14.98 -9.16 7.62
N PHE A 80 -14.64 -10.10 6.75
CA PHE A 80 -13.82 -9.81 5.58
C PHE A 80 -14.54 -8.92 4.57
N SER A 81 -15.83 -9.14 4.29
CA SER A 81 -16.61 -8.23 3.44
C SER A 81 -16.58 -6.79 3.97
N THR A 82 -16.80 -6.58 5.27
CA THR A 82 -16.69 -5.24 5.89
C THR A 82 -15.29 -4.65 5.77
N THR A 83 -14.25 -5.46 5.96
CA THR A 83 -12.86 -4.99 5.78
C THR A 83 -12.61 -4.58 4.34
N LEU A 84 -13.13 -5.33 3.38
CA LEU A 84 -12.92 -5.12 1.95
C LEU A 84 -13.72 -3.92 1.42
N GLU A 85 -14.87 -3.61 2.03
CA GLU A 85 -15.61 -2.35 1.85
C GLU A 85 -14.78 -1.16 2.33
N GLN A 86 -14.18 -1.22 3.53
CA GLN A 86 -13.28 -0.16 4.04
C GLN A 86 -12.04 0.03 3.16
N ILE A 87 -11.50 -1.04 2.58
CA ILE A 87 -10.42 -0.96 1.58
C ILE A 87 -10.92 -0.20 0.35
N GLY A 88 -12.12 -0.52 -0.15
CA GLY A 88 -12.74 0.16 -1.28
C GLY A 88 -12.94 1.65 -1.04
N GLU A 89 -13.48 2.03 0.11
CA GLU A 89 -13.65 3.44 0.51
C GLU A 89 -12.30 4.18 0.48
N ARG A 90 -11.24 3.56 1.03
CA ARG A 90 -9.89 4.14 1.01
C ARG A 90 -9.33 4.30 -0.40
N MET A 91 -9.55 3.34 -1.30
CA MET A 91 -9.11 3.42 -2.70
C MET A 91 -9.83 4.52 -3.48
N THR A 92 -11.08 4.81 -3.14
CA THR A 92 -11.87 5.88 -3.78
C THR A 92 -11.70 7.26 -3.15
N SER A 93 -10.90 7.36 -2.08
CA SER A 93 -10.60 8.63 -1.41
C SER A 93 -9.84 9.57 -2.36
N PRO A 94 -10.09 10.90 -2.29
CA PRO A 94 -9.29 11.87 -3.03
C PRO A 94 -7.84 11.97 -2.52
N GLU A 95 -7.55 11.42 -1.33
CA GLU A 95 -6.20 11.41 -0.77
C GLU A 95 -5.37 10.25 -1.34
N PRO A 96 -4.15 10.50 -1.84
CA PRO A 96 -3.32 9.43 -2.39
C PRO A 96 -2.88 8.46 -1.28
N LEU A 97 -3.07 7.17 -1.54
CA LEU A 97 -2.58 6.10 -0.68
C LEU A 97 -1.05 6.07 -0.64
N THR A 98 -0.52 5.88 0.56
CA THR A 98 0.91 5.65 0.81
C THR A 98 1.27 4.17 0.58
N VAL A 99 2.55 3.89 0.27
CA VAL A 99 3.04 2.51 0.10
C VAL A 99 2.73 1.60 1.31
N PRO A 100 2.89 2.04 2.57
CA PRO A 100 2.49 1.23 3.72
C PRO A 100 0.99 0.90 3.75
N GLN A 101 0.11 1.82 3.35
CA GLN A 101 -1.33 1.55 3.26
C GLN A 101 -1.63 0.52 2.17
N ILE A 102 -1.03 0.67 0.99
CA ILE A 102 -1.16 -0.31 -0.10
C ILE A 102 -0.70 -1.69 0.35
N ARG A 103 0.44 -1.77 1.06
CA ARG A 103 0.95 -3.01 1.63
C ARG A 103 -0.03 -3.65 2.61
N GLU A 104 -0.56 -2.86 3.55
CA GLU A 104 -1.54 -3.34 4.53
C GLU A 104 -2.78 -3.91 3.83
N MET A 105 -3.32 -3.20 2.85
CA MET A 105 -4.47 -3.64 2.06
C MET A 105 -4.17 -4.95 1.33
N CYS A 106 -3.01 -5.06 0.69
CA CYS A 106 -2.58 -6.30 0.03
C CYS A 106 -2.46 -7.47 1.01
N GLN A 107 -1.96 -7.25 2.22
CA GLN A 107 -1.85 -8.28 3.26
C GLN A 107 -3.23 -8.73 3.77
N GLN A 108 -4.15 -7.79 3.94
CA GLN A 108 -5.54 -8.09 4.29
C GLN A 108 -6.22 -8.93 3.20
N MET A 109 -6.11 -8.53 1.92
CA MET A 109 -6.63 -9.30 0.79
C MET A 109 -5.99 -10.69 0.65
N LEU A 110 -4.68 -10.81 0.91
CA LEU A 110 -4.00 -12.11 0.93
C LEU A 110 -4.59 -13.04 1.99
N THR A 111 -4.85 -12.50 3.18
CA THR A 111 -5.45 -13.26 4.30
C THR A 111 -6.85 -13.78 3.92
N MET A 112 -7.65 -12.95 3.27
CA MET A 112 -8.98 -13.32 2.76
C MET A 112 -8.89 -14.42 1.69
N MET A 113 -7.97 -14.27 0.72
CA MET A 113 -7.74 -15.27 -0.33
C MET A 113 -7.32 -16.63 0.26
N GLN A 114 -6.41 -16.61 1.25
CA GLN A 114 -5.99 -17.83 1.97
C GLN A 114 -7.16 -18.48 2.71
N TYR A 115 -8.00 -17.68 3.37
CA TYR A 115 -9.20 -18.16 4.05
C TYR A 115 -10.16 -18.85 3.07
N LEU A 116 -10.49 -18.21 1.95
CA LEU A 116 -11.36 -18.77 0.92
C LEU A 116 -10.81 -20.09 0.37
N CYS A 117 -9.51 -20.13 0.04
CA CYS A 117 -8.85 -21.34 -0.45
C CYS A 117 -8.83 -22.48 0.58
N ARG A 118 -8.73 -22.17 1.88
CA ARG A 118 -8.63 -23.18 2.92
C ARG A 118 -9.99 -23.70 3.39
N VAL A 119 -10.96 -22.80 3.53
CA VAL A 119 -12.25 -23.11 4.16
C VAL A 119 -13.32 -23.36 3.11
N HIS A 120 -13.36 -22.55 2.05
CA HIS A 120 -14.49 -22.54 1.12
C HIS A 120 -14.22 -23.24 -0.21
N TYR A 121 -13.00 -23.69 -0.50
CA TYR A 121 -12.66 -24.33 -1.77
C TYR A 121 -13.63 -25.47 -2.14
N ASN A 122 -13.98 -26.34 -1.19
CA ASN A 122 -14.93 -27.42 -1.43
C ASN A 122 -16.38 -26.92 -1.53
N HIS A 123 -16.75 -25.82 -0.85
CA HIS A 123 -18.08 -25.24 -0.95
C HIS A 123 -18.31 -24.63 -2.34
N PHE A 124 -17.29 -23.95 -2.90
CA PHE A 124 -17.35 -23.43 -4.27
C PHE A 124 -17.49 -24.53 -5.33
N ALA A 125 -17.13 -25.79 -5.04
CA ALA A 125 -17.37 -26.91 -5.95
C ALA A 125 -18.86 -27.21 -6.15
N LEU A 126 -19.68 -26.94 -5.12
CA LEU A 126 -21.12 -27.21 -5.16
C LEU A 126 -21.86 -26.29 -6.14
N VAL A 127 -21.22 -25.19 -6.54
CA VAL A 127 -21.76 -24.15 -7.43
C VAL A 127 -20.84 -23.87 -8.62
N ASP A 128 -19.93 -24.80 -8.95
CA ASP A 128 -19.01 -24.71 -10.10
C ASP A 128 -18.15 -23.42 -10.14
N MET A 129 -17.70 -22.95 -8.96
CA MET A 129 -16.92 -21.72 -8.80
C MET A 129 -15.45 -21.93 -8.37
N GLN A 130 -14.96 -23.18 -8.33
CA GLN A 130 -13.58 -23.46 -7.93
C GLN A 130 -12.53 -22.87 -8.89
N ASP A 131 -12.84 -22.88 -10.18
CA ASP A 131 -11.92 -22.38 -11.19
C ASP A 131 -11.80 -20.85 -11.11
N GLN A 132 -12.89 -20.15 -10.79
CA GLN A 132 -12.93 -18.71 -10.55
C GLN A 132 -12.10 -18.34 -9.32
N LEU A 133 -12.26 -19.08 -8.20
CA LEU A 133 -11.40 -18.90 -7.02
C LEU A 133 -9.92 -19.12 -7.36
N ARG A 134 -9.61 -20.16 -8.15
CA ARG A 134 -8.24 -20.48 -8.55
C ARG A 134 -7.65 -19.41 -9.48
N GLU A 135 -8.42 -18.91 -10.43
CA GLU A 135 -8.02 -17.86 -11.36
C GLU A 135 -7.76 -16.56 -10.61
N CYS A 136 -8.69 -16.12 -9.75
CA CYS A 136 -8.54 -14.94 -8.92
C CYS A 136 -7.29 -15.05 -8.02
N ARG A 137 -7.08 -16.20 -7.36
CA ARG A 137 -5.87 -16.48 -6.59
C ARG A 137 -4.61 -16.35 -7.44
N ASN A 138 -4.59 -16.94 -8.63
CA ASN A 138 -3.41 -16.91 -9.49
C ASN A 138 -3.09 -15.48 -9.94
N ARG A 139 -4.11 -14.71 -10.35
CA ARG A 139 -3.96 -13.28 -10.70
C ARG A 139 -3.45 -12.47 -9.51
N PHE A 140 -4.02 -12.68 -8.32
CA PHE A 140 -3.58 -12.01 -7.10
C PHE A 140 -2.12 -12.33 -6.76
N MET A 141 -1.71 -13.60 -6.85
CA MET A 141 -0.32 -13.98 -6.60
C MET A 141 0.64 -13.39 -7.62
N LEU A 142 0.26 -13.34 -8.91
CA LEU A 142 1.05 -12.69 -9.95
C LEU A 142 1.21 -11.20 -9.68
N PHE A 143 0.13 -10.52 -9.29
CA PHE A 143 0.15 -9.12 -8.87
C PHE A 143 1.11 -8.89 -7.70
N ILE A 144 1.04 -9.71 -6.65
CA ILE A 144 1.95 -9.59 -5.50
C ILE A 144 3.40 -9.83 -5.93
N CYS A 145 3.69 -10.87 -6.71
CA CYS A 145 5.05 -11.18 -7.17
C CYS A 145 5.63 -10.07 -8.06
N LYS A 146 4.81 -9.52 -8.97
CA LYS A 146 5.21 -8.43 -9.88
C LYS A 146 5.55 -7.15 -9.12
N ASN A 147 4.84 -6.89 -8.03
CA ASN A 147 4.94 -5.63 -7.28
C ASN A 147 5.65 -5.77 -5.92
N ALA A 148 6.20 -6.94 -5.58
CA ALA A 148 6.77 -7.25 -4.27
C ALA A 148 7.86 -6.26 -3.83
N SER A 149 8.82 -5.96 -4.73
CA SER A 149 9.90 -5.01 -4.47
C SER A 149 9.40 -3.59 -4.26
N MET A 150 8.31 -3.24 -4.94
CA MET A 150 7.71 -1.91 -4.90
C MET A 150 6.90 -1.71 -3.62
N ILE A 151 6.07 -2.69 -3.27
CA ILE A 151 5.19 -2.66 -2.10
C ILE A 151 5.97 -3.00 -0.81
N GLY A 152 7.11 -3.68 -0.93
CA GLY A 152 7.97 -4.11 0.17
C GLY A 152 7.40 -5.31 0.93
N LEU A 153 7.00 -6.33 0.17
CA LEU A 153 6.53 -7.64 0.63
C LEU A 153 7.61 -8.72 0.46
#